data_AF-G5LL91-F1
#
_entry.id   AF-G5LL91-F1
#
_cell.length_a   1.000
_cell.length_b   1.000
_cell.length_c   1.000
_cell.angle_alpha   90.00
_cell.angle_beta   90.00
_cell.angle_gamma   90.00
#
_symmetry.space_group_name_H-M   'P 1'
#
loop_
_entity.id
_entity.type
_entity.pdbx_description
1 polymer ?
#
loop_
_entity_poly.entity_id
_entity_poly.type
_entity_poly.pdbx_seq_one_letter_code
_entity_poly.pdbx_strand_id
1 'polypeptide(L)'
;MLSHAAGVGDPLDDAMVRLIMVLKINSLARGFSGIRLSVIEALIALVNAGVYPLIPAKGSVGASGDLAPLAHLSLTLLGEGKARWQGEWLPAQTALKALRGLF
;
A
#
# COMPACT_ATOMS: atom_id res chain seq x y z
N MET A 1 3.10 -2.41 13.14
CA MET A 1 2.44 -2.74 11.84
C MET A 1 2.07 -4.21 11.72
N LEU A 2 2.99 -5.15 11.96
CA LEU A 2 2.73 -6.60 11.87
C LEU A 2 1.48 -7.07 12.63
N SER A 3 1.26 -6.60 13.87
CA SER A 3 0.08 -6.96 14.66
C SER A 3 -1.26 -6.45 14.11
N HIS A 4 -1.24 -5.52 13.16
CA HIS A 4 -2.43 -4.87 12.61
C HIS A 4 -2.72 -5.24 11.14
N ALA A 5 -1.81 -5.99 10.50
CA ALA A 5 -2.03 -6.61 9.19
C ALA A 5 -2.79 -7.94 9.33
N ALA A 6 -3.87 -7.93 10.10
CA ALA A 6 -4.68 -9.11 10.44
C ALA A 6 -5.80 -9.37 9.41
N GLY A 7 -5.61 -8.92 8.17
CA GLY A 7 -6.55 -9.17 7.09
C GLY A 7 -6.55 -10.65 6.68
N VAL A 8 -7.72 -11.18 6.33
CA VAL A 8 -7.94 -12.54 5.84
C VAL A 8 -8.79 -12.54 4.57
N GLY A 9 -8.81 -13.68 3.88
CA GLY A 9 -9.57 -13.85 2.63
C GLY A 9 -8.80 -13.39 1.39
N ASP A 10 -9.51 -13.35 0.27
CA ASP A 10 -8.91 -13.06 -1.02
C ASP A 10 -8.35 -11.63 -1.09
N PRO A 11 -7.25 -11.39 -1.81
CA PRO A 11 -6.76 -10.05 -2.05
C PRO A 11 -7.79 -9.19 -2.76
N LEU A 12 -7.87 -7.92 -2.41
CA LEU A 12 -8.58 -6.91 -3.20
C LEU A 12 -8.03 -6.87 -4.63
N ASP A 13 -8.89 -6.50 -5.57
CA ASP A 13 -8.47 -6.25 -6.95
C ASP A 13 -7.61 -4.97 -7.05
N ASP A 14 -6.84 -4.89 -8.15
CA ASP A 14 -5.88 -3.83 -8.38
C ASP A 14 -6.54 -2.44 -8.45
N ALA A 15 -7.77 -2.36 -8.97
CA ALA A 15 -8.50 -1.10 -9.09
C ALA A 15 -8.89 -0.56 -7.71
N MET A 16 -9.33 -1.45 -6.81
CA MET A 16 -9.66 -1.13 -5.43
C MET A 16 -8.42 -0.71 -4.64
N VAL A 17 -7.32 -1.47 -4.75
CA VAL A 17 -6.06 -1.13 -4.07
C VAL A 17 -5.52 0.21 -4.57
N ARG A 18 -5.54 0.45 -5.88
CA ARG A 18 -5.17 1.75 -6.48
C ARG A 18 -6.04 2.89 -5.95
N LEU A 19 -7.35 2.70 -5.84
CA LEU A 19 -8.26 3.70 -5.29
C LEU A 19 -7.91 4.03 -3.84
N ILE A 20 -7.69 3.02 -3.00
CA ILE A 20 -7.24 3.19 -1.60
C ILE A 20 -5.95 4.02 -1.54
N MET A 21 -4.97 3.70 -2.38
CA MET A 21 -3.70 4.42 -2.43
C MET A 21 -3.87 5.88 -2.82
N VAL A 22 -4.63 6.17 -3.89
CA VAL A 22 -4.87 7.54 -4.37
C VAL A 22 -5.62 8.38 -3.32
N LEU A 23 -6.65 7.82 -2.69
CA LEU A 23 -7.37 8.50 -1.62
C LEU A 23 -6.46 8.78 -0.41
N LYS A 24 -5.54 7.85 -0.11
CA LYS A 24 -4.56 8.05 0.96
C LYS A 24 -3.56 9.15 0.62
N ILE A 25 -3.01 9.16 -0.58
CA ILE A 25 -2.11 10.23 -1.07
C ILE A 25 -2.80 11.58 -0.93
N ASN A 26 -4.04 11.71 -1.44
CA ASN A 26 -4.81 12.95 -1.35
C ASN A 26 -5.02 13.38 0.11
N SER A 27 -5.42 12.45 0.98
CA SER A 27 -5.61 12.74 2.41
C SER A 27 -4.31 13.18 3.10
N LEU A 28 -3.16 12.60 2.76
CA LEU A 28 -1.88 12.91 3.36
C LEU A 28 -1.31 14.24 2.87
N ALA A 29 -1.50 14.54 1.58
CA ALA A 29 -1.03 15.77 0.94
C ALA A 29 -1.66 17.05 1.53
N ARG A 30 -2.77 16.94 2.25
CA ARG A 30 -3.42 18.07 2.94
C ARG A 30 -2.59 18.67 4.09
N GLY A 31 -1.53 18.00 4.54
CA GLY A 31 -0.58 18.57 5.52
C GLY A 31 -0.96 18.43 7.00
N PHE A 32 -2.09 17.77 7.32
CA PHE A 32 -2.56 17.59 8.71
C PHE A 32 -2.07 16.29 9.38
N SER A 33 -1.15 15.56 8.75
CA SER A 33 -0.74 14.21 9.19
C SER A 33 0.67 14.11 9.78
N GLY A 34 1.51 15.15 9.62
CA GLY A 34 2.91 15.11 10.05
C GLY A 34 3.79 14.11 9.29
N ILE A 35 3.31 13.57 8.16
CA ILE A 35 4.04 12.58 7.38
C ILE A 35 5.21 13.21 6.61
N ARG A 36 6.29 12.45 6.40
CA ARG A 36 7.39 12.86 5.53
C ARG A 36 6.95 12.88 4.06
N LEU A 37 7.39 13.89 3.32
CA LEU A 37 7.13 14.02 1.88
C LEU A 37 7.57 12.78 1.10
N SER A 38 8.73 12.21 1.45
CA SER A 38 9.27 11.00 0.80
C SER A 38 8.34 9.79 0.85
N VAL A 39 7.46 9.70 1.85
CA VAL A 39 6.46 8.63 1.93
C VAL A 39 5.34 8.86 0.92
N ILE A 40 4.90 10.11 0.76
CA ILE A 40 3.90 10.49 -0.24
C ILE A 40 4.46 10.24 -1.65
N GLU A 41 5.71 10.63 -1.91
CA GLU A 41 6.39 10.39 -3.18
C GLU A 41 6.53 8.90 -3.51
N ALA A 42 6.89 8.08 -2.53
CA ALA A 42 6.95 6.63 -2.70
C ALA A 42 5.58 6.03 -3.06
N LEU A 43 4.50 6.49 -2.43
CA LEU A 43 3.14 6.06 -2.76
C LEU A 43 2.73 6.47 -4.17
N ILE A 44 3.07 7.69 -4.60
CA ILE A 44 2.82 8.17 -5.96
C ILE A 44 3.56 7.29 -6.98
N ALA A 45 4.82 6.96 -6.73
CA ALA A 45 5.57 6.11 -7.64
C ALA A 45 5.03 4.67 -7.74
N LEU A 46 4.62 4.08 -6.62
CA LEU A 46 3.95 2.77 -6.64
C LEU A 46 2.68 2.80 -7.51
N VAL A 47 1.84 3.84 -7.35
CA VAL A 47 0.63 4.01 -8.17
C VAL A 47 0.97 4.15 -9.65
N ASN A 48 1.94 5.00 -9.98
CA ASN A 48 2.34 5.27 -11.38
C ASN A 48 2.97 4.05 -12.05
N ALA A 49 3.69 3.22 -11.29
CA ALA A 49 4.33 2.01 -11.80
C ALA A 49 3.41 0.78 -11.80
N GLY A 50 2.16 0.92 -11.32
CA GLY A 50 1.21 -0.19 -11.23
C GLY A 50 1.65 -1.28 -10.25
N VAL A 51 2.28 -0.89 -9.13
CA VAL A 51 2.69 -1.80 -8.06
C VAL A 51 1.71 -1.68 -6.90
N TYR A 52 0.97 -2.77 -6.62
CA TYR A 52 -0.13 -2.74 -5.66
C TYR A 52 0.11 -3.69 -4.48
N PRO A 53 0.07 -3.20 -3.24
CA PRO A 53 0.25 -4.04 -2.06
C PRO A 53 -0.84 -5.12 -1.95
N LEU A 54 -0.49 -6.30 -1.42
CA LEU A 54 -1.48 -7.31 -1.06
C LEU A 54 -2.28 -6.82 0.14
N ILE A 55 -3.55 -6.49 -0.10
CA ILE A 55 -4.53 -6.12 0.93
C ILE A 55 -5.64 -7.17 0.93
N PRO A 56 -5.81 -7.97 2.00
CA PRO A 56 -6.90 -8.92 2.11
C PRO A 56 -8.27 -8.22 2.20
N ALA A 57 -9.30 -8.80 1.58
CA ALA A 57 -10.63 -8.20 1.48
C ALA A 57 -11.41 -8.16 2.80
N LYS A 58 -11.09 -9.02 3.78
CA LYS A 58 -11.74 -9.06 5.10
C LYS A 58 -10.73 -8.68 6.18
N GLY A 59 -11.13 -7.86 7.15
CA GLY A 59 -10.24 -7.47 8.26
C GLY A 59 -10.43 -6.04 8.77
N SER A 60 -11.24 -5.20 8.10
CA SER A 60 -11.69 -3.93 8.65
C SER A 60 -13.01 -4.14 9.41
N VAL A 61 -13.08 -3.68 10.66
CA VAL A 61 -14.32 -3.60 11.46
C VAL A 61 -14.93 -2.21 11.44
N GLY A 62 -14.48 -1.31 10.56
CA GLY A 62 -15.05 0.04 10.37
C GLY A 62 -14.89 1.02 11.54
N ALA A 63 -14.41 0.59 12.72
CA ALA A 63 -14.47 1.36 13.96
C ALA A 63 -13.37 2.43 14.14
N SER A 64 -12.29 2.40 13.34
CA SER A 64 -11.12 3.29 13.50
C SER A 64 -10.54 3.82 12.18
N GLY A 65 -11.27 3.67 11.06
CA GLY A 65 -10.77 4.02 9.73
C GLY A 65 -9.72 3.01 9.23
N ASP A 66 -10.18 1.94 8.58
CA ASP A 66 -9.39 1.02 7.73
C ASP A 66 -7.92 0.79 8.09
N LEU A 67 -7.67 0.46 9.36
CA LEU A 67 -6.33 0.26 9.89
C LEU A 67 -5.60 -0.92 9.23
N ALA A 68 -6.33 -1.96 8.83
CA ALA A 68 -5.77 -3.13 8.14
C ALA A 68 -5.22 -2.79 6.74
N PRO A 69 -5.98 -2.16 5.82
CA PRO A 69 -5.43 -1.68 4.54
C PRO A 69 -4.18 -0.79 4.69
N LEU A 70 -4.16 0.10 5.69
CA LEU A 70 -3.02 0.97 5.94
C LEU A 70 -1.81 0.21 6.48
N ALA A 71 -2.02 -0.82 7.30
CA ALA A 71 -0.94 -1.69 7.78
C ALA A 71 -0.29 -2.44 6.60
N HIS A 72 -1.07 -3.01 5.68
CA HIS A 72 -0.56 -3.72 4.50
C HIS A 72 0.21 -2.79 3.53
N LEU A 73 -0.32 -1.58 3.31
CA LEU A 73 0.35 -0.55 2.52
C LEU A 73 1.70 -0.13 3.14
N SER A 74 1.70 0.07 4.45
CA SER A 74 2.91 0.50 5.15
C SER A 74 3.97 -0.60 5.24
N LEU A 75 3.57 -1.86 5.41
CA LEU A 75 4.48 -3.01 5.32
C LEU A 75 5.15 -3.07 3.95
N THR A 76 4.38 -2.86 2.87
CA THR A 76 4.92 -2.86 1.51
C THR A 76 6.00 -1.79 1.32
N LEU A 77 5.81 -0.58 1.86
CA LEU A 77 6.84 0.48 1.85
C LEU A 77 8.09 0.12 2.64
N LEU A 78 7.99 -0.73 3.66
CA LEU A 78 9.12 -1.27 4.42
C LEU A 78 9.80 -2.45 3.70
N GLY A 79 9.29 -2.89 2.54
CA GLY A 79 9.76 -4.07 1.82
C GLY A 79 9.22 -5.39 2.39
N GLU A 80 8.25 -5.32 3.29
CA GLU A 80 7.60 -6.47 3.94
C GLU A 80 6.31 -6.85 3.20
N GLY A 81 5.97 -8.14 3.21
CA GLY A 81 4.76 -8.65 2.56
C GLY A 81 4.91 -8.87 1.05
N LYS A 82 3.81 -8.74 0.31
CA LYS A 82 3.73 -8.98 -1.14
C LYS A 82 3.12 -7.79 -1.85
N ALA A 83 3.50 -7.58 -3.10
CA ALA A 83 2.88 -6.63 -4.00
C ALA A 83 2.67 -7.26 -5.38
N ARG A 84 1.59 -6.90 -6.06
CA ARG A 84 1.32 -7.30 -7.43
C ARG A 84 1.97 -6.30 -8.38
N TRP A 85 2.70 -6.82 -9.37
CA TRP A 85 3.29 -6.02 -10.44
C TRP A 85 3.17 -6.79 -11.75
N GLN A 86 2.62 -6.14 -12.78
CA GLN A 86 2.38 -6.76 -14.09
C GLN A 86 1.62 -8.11 -14.03
N GLY A 87 0.65 -8.20 -13.11
CA GLY A 87 -0.17 -9.40 -12.91
C GLY A 87 0.43 -10.46 -11.96
N GLU A 88 1.71 -10.34 -11.61
CA GLU A 88 2.43 -11.33 -10.79
C GLU A 88 2.58 -10.88 -9.34
N TRP A 89 2.45 -11.82 -8.40
CA TRP A 89 2.72 -11.56 -6.97
C TRP A 89 4.19 -11.69 -6.65
N LEU A 90 4.80 -10.59 -6.22
CA LEU A 90 6.21 -10.53 -5.85
C LEU A 90 6.37 -10.22 -4.36
N PRO A 91 7.49 -10.64 -3.73
CA PRO A 91 7.90 -10.07 -2.45
C PRO A 91 7.98 -8.54 -2.57
N ALA A 92 7.47 -7.81 -1.58
CA ALA A 92 7.44 -6.35 -1.62
C ALA A 92 8.83 -5.73 -1.84
N GLN A 93 9.87 -6.31 -1.25
CA GLN A 93 11.25 -5.88 -1.47
C GLN A 93 11.72 -6.03 -2.92
N THR A 94 11.28 -7.07 -3.63
CA THR A 94 11.56 -7.27 -5.06
C THR A 94 10.82 -6.24 -5.91
N ALA A 95 9.53 -6.03 -5.62
CA ALA A 95 8.71 -5.03 -6.31
C ALA A 95 9.27 -3.60 -6.11
N LEU A 96 9.70 -3.25 -4.89
CA LEU A 96 10.35 -1.96 -4.62
C LEU A 96 11.71 -1.82 -5.32
N LYS A 97 12.51 -2.88 -5.41
CA LYS A 97 13.79 -2.83 -6.15
C LYS A 97 13.59 -2.53 -7.62
N ALA A 98 12.52 -3.04 -8.23
CA ALA A 98 12.17 -2.71 -9.61
C ALA A 98 11.87 -1.20 -9.81
N LEU A 99 11.47 -0.49 -8.76
CA LEU A 99 11.22 0.96 -8.78
C LEU A 99 12.44 1.81 -8.44
N ARG A 100 13.51 1.22 -7.89
CA ARG A 100 14.75 1.97 -7.57
C ARG A 100 15.54 2.43 -8.80
N GLY A 101 15.11 2.06 -10.00
CA GLY A 101 15.58 2.67 -11.25
C GLY A 101 14.83 3.95 -11.66
N LEU A 102 13.81 4.36 -10.88
CA LEU A 102 12.94 5.51 -11.15
C LEU A 102 13.20 6.69 -10.20
N PHE A 103 14.21 6.60 -9.34
CA PHE A 103 14.63 7.62 -8.37
C PHE A 103 16.16 7.66 -8.24
#